data_AF-A0A9P5CE88-F1
#
_entry.id   AF-A0A9P5CE88-F1
#
_cell.length_a   1.000
_cell.length_b   1.000
_cell.length_c   1.000
_cell.angle_alpha   90.00
_cell.angle_beta   90.00
_cell.angle_gamma   90.00
#
_symmetry.space_group_name_H-M   'P 1'
#
loop_
_entity.id
_entity.type
_entity.pdbx_description
1 polymer ?
#
loop_
_entity_poly.entity_id
_entity_poly.type
_entity_poly.pdbx_seq_one_letter_code
_entity_poly.pdbx_strand_id
1 'polypeptide(L)'
;MNLEKPLYGSEGRSHARFSRSFNHSRSDVQFVVAGVSEADENPRSSVKQFPHRGLEDLEKQERKYQSESENGKQKSRLREDDRKGHLDVLLRATEQFLAQGEIAKAAKAFGIVLQLRPRAEAIDIRLHHLWAIGSEILMRQREQLKEIDEQLFTGSNGTQKAAPRWGSSSNMSELKSYFEILIRQYAYDHKMPHKVSAVDFWLALLSCELSTIYAEHLRGIAHLEAEARLQQGDSTQRDTVLSSSPNTNDSLGGRSDFEIVDSGLHYETEMDWANQREAICQRTLTGLRDINQRMEKLVDQLPYSKNESFLQLREITSLLSIDLSLLNSSTSRP
;
A
#
# COMPACT_ATOMS: atom_id res chain seq x y z
N MET A 1 9.44 53.41 -90.97
CA MET A 1 8.04 53.90 -90.99
C MET A 1 7.51 53.64 -89.59
N ASN A 2 7.38 54.67 -88.76
CA ASN A 2 6.30 55.68 -88.76
C ASN A 2 4.95 55.08 -88.38
N LEU A 3 4.52 55.43 -87.16
CA LEU A 3 3.19 55.99 -86.79
C LEU A 3 1.96 55.06 -86.99
N GLU A 4 0.90 55.12 -86.16
CA GLU A 4 0.48 56.20 -85.24
C GLU A 4 -0.30 55.69 -83.99
N LYS A 5 -0.80 56.64 -83.17
CA LYS A 5 -1.76 56.49 -82.04
C LYS A 5 -3.20 56.82 -82.54
N PRO A 6 -4.27 57.13 -81.74
CA PRO A 6 -4.55 57.03 -80.29
C PRO A 6 -5.73 56.03 -80.00
N LEU A 7 -6.74 56.11 -79.11
CA LEU A 7 -7.42 57.11 -78.23
C LEU A 7 -8.10 56.43 -77.00
N TYR A 8 -8.16 57.13 -75.85
CA TYR A 8 -9.08 56.95 -74.69
C TYR A 8 -9.09 55.60 -73.94
N GLY A 9 -9.53 55.50 -72.67
CA GLY A 9 -9.94 56.51 -71.68
C GLY A 9 -10.68 55.89 -70.47
N SER A 10 -10.78 56.60 -69.33
CA SER A 10 -11.42 56.17 -68.05
C SER A 10 -10.70 55.01 -67.31
N GLU A 11 -9.90 55.25 -66.25
CA GLU A 11 -10.22 55.66 -64.86
C GLU A 11 -10.60 54.51 -63.90
N GLY A 12 -9.82 54.36 -62.82
CA GLY A 12 -10.02 53.42 -61.72
C GLY A 12 -9.14 53.83 -60.53
N ARG A 13 -9.70 54.59 -59.57
CA ARG A 13 -8.94 55.37 -58.58
C ARG A 13 -8.99 54.77 -57.18
N SER A 14 -7.87 54.20 -56.72
CA SER A 14 -7.71 53.72 -55.33
C SER A 14 -6.42 54.27 -54.69
N HIS A 15 -6.57 54.97 -53.55
CA HIS A 15 -5.44 55.57 -52.83
C HIS A 15 -4.64 54.54 -52.02
N ALA A 16 -3.33 54.45 -52.27
CA ALA A 16 -2.35 53.98 -51.28
C ALA A 16 -1.57 55.19 -50.75
N ARG A 17 -1.97 55.74 -49.60
CA ARG A 17 -1.23 56.83 -48.93
C ARG A 17 -0.03 56.22 -48.20
N PHE A 18 1.16 56.26 -48.80
CA PHE A 18 2.40 55.98 -48.07
C PHE A 18 2.76 57.17 -47.16
N SER A 19 2.07 57.27 -46.02
CA SER A 19 2.49 58.12 -44.90
C SER A 19 3.79 57.57 -44.32
N ARG A 20 4.93 58.09 -44.79
CA ARG A 20 6.24 57.84 -44.17
C ARG A 20 6.24 58.43 -42.76
N SER A 21 5.98 57.58 -41.76
CA SER A 21 6.12 57.90 -40.34
C SER A 21 7.60 58.10 -40.00
N PHE A 22 8.04 59.35 -39.95
CA PHE A 22 9.41 59.73 -39.55
C PHE A 22 9.65 59.58 -38.03
N ASN A 23 9.48 58.35 -37.52
CA ASN A 23 9.86 57.93 -36.17
C ASN A 23 11.16 57.09 -36.20
N HIS A 24 12.07 57.40 -37.11
CA HIS A 24 13.39 56.78 -37.13
C HIS A 24 14.24 57.46 -36.05
N SER A 25 14.72 56.70 -35.06
CA SER A 25 15.64 57.23 -34.05
C SER A 25 16.87 57.78 -34.75
N ARG A 26 17.36 58.95 -34.32
CA ARG A 26 18.56 59.62 -34.89
C ARG A 26 19.81 58.74 -34.90
N SER A 27 19.80 57.65 -34.14
CA SER A 27 20.90 56.70 -33.98
C SER A 27 20.82 55.48 -34.90
N ASP A 28 19.65 55.08 -35.41
CA ASP A 28 19.57 53.90 -36.30
C ASP A 28 20.05 54.21 -37.73
N VAL A 29 19.95 55.49 -38.14
CA VAL A 29 20.61 56.04 -39.34
C VAL A 29 22.12 55.73 -39.38
N GLN A 30 22.77 55.62 -38.22
CA GLN A 30 24.21 55.38 -38.13
C GLN A 30 24.59 53.95 -38.58
N PHE A 31 23.72 52.96 -38.38
CA PHE A 31 23.97 51.58 -38.82
C PHE A 31 23.79 51.43 -40.33
N VAL A 32 22.80 52.14 -40.91
CA VAL A 32 22.62 52.22 -42.36
C VAL A 32 23.84 52.85 -43.04
N VAL A 33 24.42 53.91 -42.46
CA VAL A 33 25.68 54.52 -42.94
C VAL A 33 26.88 53.58 -42.75
N ALA A 34 26.86 52.70 -41.75
CA ALA A 34 27.86 51.66 -41.54
C ALA A 34 27.68 50.41 -42.44
N GLY A 35 26.68 50.40 -43.34
CA GLY A 35 26.43 49.31 -44.28
C GLY A 35 25.64 48.12 -43.73
N VAL A 36 25.05 48.25 -42.54
CA VAL A 36 24.14 47.24 -41.96
C VAL A 36 22.75 47.43 -42.57
N SER A 37 22.13 46.34 -43.03
CA SER A 37 20.78 46.36 -43.60
C SER A 37 19.70 46.49 -42.51
N GLU A 38 18.55 47.07 -42.86
CA GLU A 38 17.37 47.11 -41.97
C GLU A 38 16.78 45.70 -41.71
N ALA A 39 17.27 44.67 -42.42
CA ALA A 39 16.95 43.26 -42.21
C ALA A 39 17.97 42.48 -41.36
N ASP A 40 19.13 43.07 -41.00
CA ASP A 40 20.14 42.42 -40.17
C ASP A 40 19.85 42.63 -38.67
N GLU A 41 20.28 41.69 -37.81
CA GLU A 41 20.08 41.85 -36.36
C GLU A 41 20.88 43.05 -35.80
N ASN A 42 20.17 44.02 -35.23
CA ASN A 42 20.77 45.27 -34.75
C ASN A 42 21.83 44.99 -33.65
N PRO A 43 23.11 45.40 -33.83
CA PRO A 43 24.22 45.04 -32.94
C PRO A 43 24.10 45.58 -31.51
N ARG A 44 23.17 46.53 -31.28
CA ARG A 44 22.79 47.01 -29.94
C ARG A 44 22.15 45.95 -29.05
N SER A 45 21.50 44.94 -29.65
CA SER A 45 20.78 43.89 -28.94
C SER A 45 21.67 42.69 -28.58
N SER A 46 22.66 42.35 -29.42
CA SER A 46 23.60 41.26 -29.18
C SER A 46 24.70 41.61 -28.17
N VAL A 47 25.19 42.85 -28.14
CA VAL A 47 26.24 43.29 -27.21
C VAL A 47 25.64 43.95 -25.96
N LYS A 48 25.86 43.34 -24.79
CA LYS A 48 25.29 43.77 -23.50
C LYS A 48 25.67 45.20 -23.07
N GLN A 49 26.80 45.72 -23.54
CA GLN A 49 27.35 47.05 -23.18
C GLN A 49 27.61 47.92 -24.43
N PHE A 50 26.68 47.96 -25.38
CA PHE A 50 26.82 48.84 -26.56
C PHE A 50 26.81 50.34 -26.17
N PRO A 51 27.77 51.19 -26.60
CA PRO A 51 27.96 52.54 -26.04
C PRO A 51 26.78 53.51 -26.17
N HIS A 52 25.84 53.24 -27.07
CA HIS A 52 24.65 54.06 -27.33
C HIS A 52 23.37 53.20 -27.27
N ARG A 53 23.29 52.27 -26.31
CA ARG A 53 22.08 51.48 -26.06
C ARG A 53 21.00 52.35 -25.38
N GLY A 54 19.76 52.32 -25.89
CA GLY A 54 18.66 53.11 -25.35
C GLY A 54 18.15 52.58 -24.00
N LEU A 55 17.68 53.47 -23.12
CA LEU A 55 17.02 53.10 -21.86
C LEU A 55 15.78 52.23 -22.11
N GLU A 56 14.99 52.54 -23.15
CA GLU A 56 13.86 51.71 -23.55
C GLU A 56 14.27 50.27 -23.90
N ASP A 57 15.47 50.06 -24.45
CA ASP A 57 15.97 48.74 -24.86
C ASP A 57 16.61 47.99 -23.69
N LEU A 58 16.88 48.67 -22.57
CA LEU A 58 17.06 48.06 -21.27
C LEU A 58 15.70 47.58 -20.73
N GLU A 59 14.72 48.48 -20.62
CA GLU A 59 13.39 48.15 -20.10
C GLU A 59 12.69 47.02 -20.87
N LYS A 60 12.71 47.05 -22.20
CA LYS A 60 12.14 45.98 -23.04
C LYS A 60 12.80 44.62 -22.76
N GLN A 61 14.11 44.59 -22.52
CA GLN A 61 14.84 43.35 -22.22
C GLN A 61 14.69 42.91 -20.75
N GLU A 62 14.59 43.83 -19.79
CA GLU A 62 14.26 43.51 -18.40
C GLU A 62 12.84 42.95 -18.26
N ARG A 63 11.85 43.59 -18.89
CA ARG A 63 10.47 43.06 -18.97
C ARG A 63 10.43 41.68 -19.62
N LYS A 64 11.24 41.45 -20.68
CA LYS A 64 11.37 40.12 -21.31
C LYS A 64 11.94 39.09 -20.33
N TYR A 65 13.09 39.37 -19.69
CA TYR A 65 13.70 38.47 -18.71
C TYR A 65 12.82 38.22 -17.48
N GLN A 66 12.09 39.23 -17.00
CA GLN A 66 11.11 39.07 -15.94
C GLN A 66 9.99 38.13 -16.39
N SER A 67 9.41 38.35 -17.58
CA SER A 67 8.35 37.47 -18.12
C SER A 67 8.82 36.03 -18.34
N GLU A 68 10.05 35.81 -18.83
CA GLU A 68 10.63 34.47 -19.01
C GLU A 68 10.92 33.81 -17.65
N SER A 69 11.38 34.57 -16.65
CA SER A 69 11.59 34.09 -15.28
C SER A 69 10.28 33.71 -14.59
N GLU A 70 9.23 34.52 -14.72
CA GLU A 70 7.92 34.24 -14.12
C GLU A 70 7.19 33.10 -14.83
N ASN A 71 7.19 33.06 -16.17
CA ASN A 71 6.61 31.97 -16.95
C ASN A 71 7.35 30.64 -16.67
N GLY A 72 8.68 30.69 -16.46
CA GLY A 72 9.47 29.56 -15.96
C GLY A 72 9.05 29.10 -14.56
N LYS A 73 8.88 30.02 -13.60
CA LYS A 73 8.42 29.75 -12.22
C LYS A 73 6.97 29.25 -12.17
N GLN A 74 6.10 29.71 -13.06
CA GLN A 74 4.73 29.20 -13.19
C GLN A 74 4.73 27.79 -13.77
N LYS A 75 5.50 27.52 -14.82
CA LYS A 75 5.63 26.17 -15.41
C LYS A 75 6.27 25.15 -14.45
N SER A 76 7.22 25.56 -13.59
CA SER A 76 7.75 24.67 -12.56
C SER A 76 6.73 24.36 -11.47
N ARG A 77 5.98 25.37 -11.00
CA ARG A 77 4.89 25.21 -10.02
C ARG A 77 3.78 24.29 -10.54
N LEU A 78 3.28 24.52 -11.77
CA LEU A 78 2.28 23.66 -12.41
C LEU A 78 2.78 22.21 -12.50
N ARG A 79 4.01 21.99 -12.99
CA ARG A 79 4.62 20.66 -13.02
C ARG A 79 4.88 20.04 -11.65
N GLU A 80 4.96 20.81 -10.57
CA GLU A 80 5.02 20.25 -9.21
C GLU A 80 3.65 19.78 -8.72
N ASP A 81 2.60 20.56 -8.98
CA ASP A 81 1.23 20.20 -8.60
C ASP A 81 0.72 18.98 -9.39
N ASP A 82 0.99 18.92 -10.71
CA ASP A 82 0.73 17.75 -11.56
C ASP A 82 1.36 16.47 -10.98
N ARG A 83 2.62 16.55 -10.53
CA ARG A 83 3.36 15.41 -9.95
C ARG A 83 2.84 15.01 -8.58
N LYS A 84 2.34 15.96 -7.79
CA LYS A 84 1.68 15.68 -6.51
C LYS A 84 0.34 14.99 -6.74
N GLY A 85 -0.51 15.53 -7.63
CA GLY A 85 -1.77 14.90 -8.00
C GLY A 85 -1.60 13.49 -8.57
N HIS A 86 -0.52 13.24 -9.33
CA HIS A 86 -0.21 11.89 -9.82
C HIS A 86 0.19 10.91 -8.71
N LEU A 87 0.93 11.37 -7.68
CA LEU A 87 1.21 10.57 -6.48
C LEU A 87 -0.07 10.26 -5.71
N ASP A 88 -0.91 11.26 -5.46
CA ASP A 88 -2.17 11.11 -4.71
C ASP A 88 -3.14 10.14 -5.43
N VAL A 89 -3.20 10.18 -6.77
CA VAL A 89 -3.97 9.23 -7.60
C VAL A 89 -3.42 7.81 -7.53
N LEU A 90 -2.09 7.62 -7.63
CA LEU A 90 -1.47 6.29 -7.57
C LEU A 90 -1.55 5.66 -6.18
N LEU A 91 -1.45 6.46 -5.12
CA LEU A 91 -1.67 6.04 -3.74
C LEU A 91 -3.11 5.52 -3.57
N ARG A 92 -4.11 6.32 -3.96
CA ARG A 92 -5.53 5.95 -3.88
C ARG A 92 -5.88 4.73 -4.73
N ALA A 93 -5.25 4.56 -5.90
CA ALA A 93 -5.39 3.36 -6.71
C ALA A 93 -4.78 2.12 -6.02
N THR A 94 -3.66 2.27 -5.31
CA THR A 94 -3.03 1.20 -4.53
C THR A 94 -3.93 0.77 -3.37
N GLU A 95 -4.47 1.72 -2.61
CA GLU A 95 -5.46 1.48 -1.55
C GLU A 95 -6.71 0.79 -2.09
N GLN A 96 -7.23 1.23 -3.25
CA GLN A 96 -8.38 0.61 -3.89
C GLN A 96 -8.10 -0.84 -4.34
N PHE A 97 -6.90 -1.13 -4.88
CA PHE A 97 -6.52 -2.50 -5.23
C PHE A 97 -6.38 -3.38 -3.98
N LEU A 98 -5.88 -2.86 -2.86
CA LEU A 98 -5.83 -3.59 -1.58
C LEU A 98 -7.23 -3.89 -1.05
N ALA A 99 -8.14 -2.91 -1.06
CA ALA A 99 -9.54 -3.10 -0.69
C ALA A 99 -10.29 -4.10 -1.59
N GLN A 100 -9.87 -4.24 -2.86
CA GLN A 100 -10.38 -5.24 -3.80
C GLN A 100 -9.71 -6.63 -3.68
N GLY A 101 -8.67 -6.79 -2.85
CA GLY A 101 -7.88 -8.02 -2.76
C GLY A 101 -6.95 -8.26 -3.96
N GLU A 102 -6.73 -7.25 -4.80
CA GLU A 102 -5.97 -7.30 -6.06
C GLU A 102 -4.47 -7.06 -5.82
N ILE A 103 -3.85 -7.90 -4.98
CA ILE A 103 -2.52 -7.63 -4.41
C ILE A 103 -1.43 -7.52 -5.49
N ALA A 104 -1.50 -8.34 -6.53
CA ALA A 104 -0.60 -8.25 -7.69
C ALA A 104 -0.73 -6.94 -8.50
N LYS A 105 -1.86 -6.21 -8.39
CA LYS A 105 -2.04 -4.86 -8.95
C LYS A 105 -1.56 -3.79 -7.96
N ALA A 106 -1.88 -3.94 -6.67
CA ALA A 106 -1.39 -3.08 -5.59
C ALA A 106 0.14 -3.03 -5.54
N ALA A 107 0.82 -4.18 -5.57
CA ALA A 107 2.28 -4.28 -5.57
C ALA A 107 2.93 -3.55 -6.77
N LYS A 108 2.30 -3.61 -7.95
CA LYS A 108 2.78 -2.90 -9.16
C LYS A 108 2.57 -1.38 -9.04
N ALA A 109 1.41 -0.94 -8.55
CA ALA A 109 1.13 0.47 -8.33
C ALA A 109 2.07 1.07 -7.27
N PHE A 110 2.27 0.37 -6.15
CA PHE A 110 3.21 0.72 -5.10
C PHE A 110 4.66 0.77 -5.61
N GLY A 111 5.07 -0.19 -6.45
CA GLY A 111 6.37 -0.18 -7.11
C GLY A 111 6.60 1.06 -7.99
N ILE A 112 5.57 1.51 -8.71
CA ILE A 112 5.61 2.78 -9.47
C ILE A 112 5.73 3.96 -8.51
N VAL A 113 4.95 3.99 -7.41
CA VAL A 113 5.03 5.05 -6.39
C VAL A 113 6.45 5.19 -5.83
N LEU A 114 7.13 4.10 -5.45
CA LEU A 114 8.51 4.15 -4.95
C LEU A 114 9.54 4.65 -5.99
N GLN A 115 9.25 4.51 -7.28
CA GLN A 115 10.08 5.01 -8.38
C GLN A 115 9.85 6.50 -8.70
N LEU A 116 8.73 7.09 -8.27
CA LEU A 116 8.49 8.52 -8.46
C LEU A 116 9.56 9.37 -7.76
N ARG A 117 9.86 10.53 -8.37
CA ARG A 117 10.78 11.53 -7.82
C ARG A 117 10.14 12.93 -7.82
N PRO A 118 9.14 13.20 -6.94
CA PRO A 118 8.62 14.54 -6.72
C PRO A 118 9.80 15.46 -6.34
N ARG A 119 9.89 16.65 -6.97
CA ARG A 119 10.99 17.60 -6.76
C ARG A 119 12.42 17.02 -6.95
N ALA A 120 12.55 15.90 -7.69
CA ALA A 120 13.79 15.13 -7.88
C ALA A 120 14.36 14.43 -6.62
N GLU A 121 13.67 14.49 -5.48
CA GLU A 121 14.02 13.74 -4.27
C GLU A 121 13.34 12.35 -4.27
N ALA A 122 13.89 11.40 -3.52
CA ALA A 122 13.22 10.12 -3.26
C ALA A 122 12.03 10.33 -2.32
N ILE A 123 10.94 9.59 -2.53
CA ILE A 123 9.80 9.62 -1.60
C ILE A 123 10.21 8.94 -0.29
N ASP A 124 10.05 9.66 0.83
CA ASP A 124 10.28 9.13 2.16
C ASP A 124 9.14 8.15 2.53
N ILE A 125 9.51 6.89 2.75
CA ILE A 125 8.60 5.76 3.02
C ILE A 125 7.81 5.98 4.34
N ARG A 126 8.29 6.87 5.22
CA ARG A 126 7.58 7.31 6.44
C ARG A 126 6.31 8.11 6.16
N LEU A 127 6.22 8.78 5.00
CA LEU A 127 5.09 9.63 4.64
C LEU A 127 4.01 8.82 3.92
N HIS A 128 2.80 9.39 3.81
CA HIS A 128 1.67 8.84 3.05
C HIS A 128 1.33 7.37 3.38
N HIS A 129 1.60 6.93 4.62
CA HIS A 129 1.43 5.55 5.09
C HIS A 129 2.13 4.48 4.22
N LEU A 130 3.13 4.85 3.41
CA LEU A 130 3.78 3.95 2.45
C LEU A 130 4.45 2.75 3.12
N TRP A 131 4.99 2.93 4.32
CA TRP A 131 5.51 1.83 5.14
C TRP A 131 4.43 0.82 5.54
N ALA A 132 3.22 1.29 5.88
CA ALA A 132 2.10 0.43 6.25
C ALA A 132 1.55 -0.30 5.01
N ILE A 133 1.34 0.42 3.91
CA ILE A 133 0.91 -0.12 2.61
C ILE A 133 1.91 -1.19 2.10
N GLY A 134 3.21 -0.93 2.22
CA GLY A 134 4.25 -1.90 1.88
C GLY A 134 4.19 -3.17 2.75
N SER A 135 3.99 -2.99 4.07
CA SER A 135 3.84 -4.11 5.00
C SER A 135 2.57 -4.95 4.72
N GLU A 136 1.45 -4.31 4.40
CA GLU A 136 0.20 -4.95 4.01
C GLU A 136 0.31 -5.74 2.70
N ILE A 137 0.98 -5.17 1.69
CA ILE A 137 1.26 -5.87 0.42
C ILE A 137 2.06 -7.15 0.71
N LEU A 138 3.13 -7.08 1.51
CA LEU A 138 3.93 -8.25 1.90
C LEU A 138 3.12 -9.29 2.68
N MET A 139 2.25 -8.85 3.61
CA MET A 139 1.38 -9.77 4.36
C MET A 139 0.40 -10.53 3.45
N ARG A 140 -0.17 -9.88 2.43
CA ARG A 140 -1.19 -10.50 1.55
C ARG A 140 -0.64 -11.19 0.29
N GLN A 141 0.56 -10.81 -0.19
CA GLN A 141 1.05 -11.22 -1.52
C GLN A 141 1.32 -12.73 -1.64
N ARG A 142 1.89 -13.34 -0.60
CA ARG A 142 2.26 -14.77 -0.60
C ARG A 142 1.12 -15.70 -0.17
N GLU A 143 -0.01 -15.15 0.28
CA GLU A 143 -1.29 -15.88 0.40
C GLU A 143 -1.88 -16.16 -0.99
N GLN A 144 -1.96 -15.17 -1.90
CA GLN A 144 -2.45 -15.38 -3.27
C GLN A 144 -1.65 -16.44 -4.05
N LEU A 145 -0.32 -16.47 -3.87
CA LEU A 145 0.53 -17.45 -4.56
C LEU A 145 0.22 -18.89 -4.12
N LYS A 146 -0.15 -19.12 -2.85
CA LYS A 146 -0.54 -20.45 -2.37
C LYS A 146 -1.94 -20.83 -2.84
N GLU A 147 -2.89 -19.89 -2.82
CA GLU A 147 -4.24 -20.14 -3.35
C GLU A 147 -4.20 -20.56 -4.83
N ILE A 148 -3.30 -19.97 -5.63
CA ILE A 148 -3.08 -20.35 -7.04
C ILE A 148 -2.43 -21.74 -7.14
N ASP A 149 -1.41 -22.04 -6.32
CA ASP A 149 -0.70 -23.33 -6.34
C ASP A 149 -1.64 -24.48 -5.90
N GLU A 150 -2.41 -24.29 -4.83
CA GLU A 150 -3.43 -25.22 -4.33
C GLU A 150 -4.55 -25.46 -5.38
N GLN A 151 -4.96 -24.43 -6.14
CA GLN A 151 -5.91 -24.55 -7.25
C GLN A 151 -5.34 -25.24 -8.51
N LEU A 152 -4.01 -25.25 -8.69
CA LEU A 152 -3.35 -25.93 -9.81
C LEU A 152 -3.06 -27.40 -9.50
N PHE A 153 -2.70 -27.71 -8.26
CA PHE A 153 -2.42 -29.08 -7.82
C PHE A 153 -3.67 -29.84 -7.36
N THR A 154 -4.69 -29.17 -6.84
CA THR A 154 -5.99 -29.79 -6.54
C THR A 154 -7.05 -29.28 -7.52
N GLY A 155 -7.51 -30.16 -8.42
CA GLY A 155 -8.58 -29.88 -9.39
C GLY A 155 -9.97 -29.77 -8.76
N SER A 156 -10.09 -29.09 -7.62
CA SER A 156 -11.30 -29.00 -6.81
C SER A 156 -12.27 -27.96 -7.36
N ASN A 157 -13.44 -28.40 -7.80
CA ASN A 157 -14.45 -27.51 -8.40
C ASN A 157 -15.22 -26.72 -7.32
N GLY A 158 -15.02 -25.41 -7.27
CA GLY A 158 -16.09 -24.45 -6.92
C GLY A 158 -16.35 -24.17 -5.43
N THR A 159 -15.59 -24.71 -4.48
CA THR A 159 -15.75 -24.40 -3.05
C THR A 159 -15.14 -23.06 -2.67
N GLN A 160 -15.91 -21.98 -2.92
CA GLN A 160 -15.82 -20.61 -2.38
C GLN A 160 -14.47 -19.87 -2.48
N LYS A 161 -14.51 -18.61 -2.93
CA LYS A 161 -13.40 -17.68 -2.69
C LYS A 161 -13.25 -17.47 -1.18
N ALA A 162 -12.20 -18.04 -0.60
CA ALA A 162 -11.80 -17.70 0.76
C ALA A 162 -11.59 -16.18 0.85
N ALA A 163 -12.11 -15.55 1.92
CA ALA A 163 -11.85 -14.14 2.15
C ALA A 163 -10.34 -13.94 2.35
N PRO A 164 -9.73 -12.86 1.81
CA PRO A 164 -8.27 -12.70 1.74
C PRO A 164 -7.63 -12.92 3.12
N ARG A 165 -6.78 -13.94 3.19
CA ARG A 165 -6.51 -14.79 4.36
C ARG A 165 -5.59 -14.18 5.43
N TRP A 166 -5.84 -12.93 5.80
CA TRP A 166 -5.00 -12.14 6.72
C TRP A 166 -4.50 -12.96 7.93
N GLY A 167 -3.18 -12.96 8.12
CA GLY A 167 -2.53 -13.72 9.18
C GLY A 167 -2.30 -15.18 8.82
N SER A 168 -1.54 -15.44 7.75
CA SER A 168 -0.70 -16.64 7.64
C SER A 168 0.72 -16.35 8.14
N SER A 169 1.23 -17.17 9.08
CA SER A 169 2.63 -17.09 9.55
C SER A 169 3.68 -17.25 8.44
N SER A 170 3.31 -17.82 7.29
CA SER A 170 4.20 -18.06 6.14
C SER A 170 4.84 -16.80 5.54
N ASN A 171 4.28 -15.62 5.81
CA ASN A 171 4.69 -14.35 5.21
C ASN A 171 5.47 -13.50 6.24
N MET A 172 5.57 -13.98 7.49
CA MET A 172 6.08 -13.23 8.63
C MET A 172 7.61 -12.98 8.57
N SER A 173 8.39 -13.86 7.92
CA SER A 173 9.83 -13.67 7.75
C SER A 173 10.17 -12.49 6.82
N GLU A 174 9.36 -12.29 5.78
CA GLU A 174 9.49 -11.17 4.84
C GLU A 174 9.04 -9.87 5.52
N LEU A 175 7.94 -9.92 6.28
CA LEU A 175 7.45 -8.79 7.08
C LEU A 175 8.48 -8.34 8.14
N LYS A 176 9.10 -9.30 8.86
CA LYS A 176 10.20 -9.03 9.81
C LYS A 176 11.39 -8.39 9.11
N SER A 177 11.84 -8.95 7.99
CA SER A 177 12.95 -8.41 7.21
C SER A 177 12.69 -6.97 6.77
N TYR A 178 11.46 -6.67 6.33
CA TYR A 178 11.04 -5.34 5.91
C TYR A 178 11.06 -4.32 7.07
N PHE A 179 10.42 -4.65 8.19
CA PHE A 179 10.43 -3.76 9.37
C PHE A 179 11.82 -3.63 9.99
N GLU A 180 12.65 -4.68 10.01
CA GLU A 180 14.04 -4.58 10.48
C GLU A 180 14.88 -3.60 9.66
N ILE A 181 14.69 -3.55 8.33
CA ILE A 181 15.35 -2.56 7.47
C ILE A 181 14.89 -1.15 7.84
N LEU A 182 13.58 -0.93 8.01
CA LEU A 182 13.04 0.37 8.42
C LEU A 182 13.51 0.81 9.81
N ILE A 183 13.52 -0.10 10.79
CA ILE A 183 14.01 0.12 12.17
C ILE A 183 15.48 0.54 12.17
N ARG A 184 16.33 -0.13 11.37
CA ARG A 184 17.76 0.20 11.25
C ARG A 184 18.00 1.51 10.49
N GLN A 185 17.19 1.82 9.47
CA GLN A 185 17.32 3.02 8.64
C GLN A 185 16.79 4.29 9.33
N TYR A 186 15.75 4.15 10.15
CA TYR A 186 15.01 5.26 10.75
C TYR A 186 14.99 5.18 12.28
N ALA A 187 16.18 5.09 12.88
CA ALA A 187 16.36 5.16 14.33
C ALA A 187 15.68 6.40 14.94
N TYR A 188 15.25 6.29 16.20
CA TYR A 188 14.55 7.36 16.91
C TYR A 188 15.47 8.57 17.19
N ASP A 189 15.04 9.77 16.82
CA ASP A 189 15.71 11.03 17.14
C ASP A 189 14.92 11.81 18.20
N HIS A 190 15.51 11.98 19.39
CA HIS A 190 14.96 12.74 20.50
C HIS A 190 14.61 14.20 20.15
N LYS A 191 15.18 14.76 19.08
CA LYS A 191 14.90 16.13 18.61
C LYS A 191 13.59 16.24 17.83
N MET A 192 13.11 15.14 17.25
CA MET A 192 11.95 15.11 16.34
C MET A 192 10.93 14.02 16.74
N PRO A 193 10.38 14.04 17.98
CA PRO A 193 9.56 12.95 18.52
C PRO A 193 8.24 12.69 17.76
N HIS A 194 7.79 13.62 16.92
CA HIS A 194 6.57 13.50 16.10
C HIS A 194 6.81 12.91 14.70
N LYS A 195 8.03 12.47 14.36
CA LYS A 195 8.33 11.78 13.11
C LYS A 195 8.25 10.27 13.30
N VAL A 196 7.63 9.59 12.34
CA VAL A 196 7.63 8.11 12.25
C VAL A 196 9.06 7.59 12.34
N SER A 197 9.25 6.59 13.19
CA SER A 197 10.54 6.16 13.71
C SER A 197 10.56 4.65 13.97
N ALA A 198 11.71 4.13 14.40
CA ALA A 198 11.86 2.77 14.92
C ALA A 198 10.78 2.39 15.96
N VAL A 199 10.25 3.34 16.74
CA VAL A 199 9.19 3.06 17.73
C VAL A 199 7.91 2.59 17.05
N ASP A 200 7.48 3.32 16.03
CA ASP A 200 6.26 3.06 15.26
C ASP A 200 6.39 1.77 14.45
N PHE A 201 7.59 1.51 13.90
CA PHE A 201 7.90 0.28 13.17
C PHE A 201 7.94 -0.96 14.08
N TRP A 202 8.50 -0.85 15.30
CA TRP A 202 8.42 -1.93 16.29
C TRP A 202 6.98 -2.18 16.75
N LEU A 203 6.23 -1.12 17.06
CA LEU A 203 4.83 -1.22 17.47
C LEU A 203 3.98 -1.92 16.40
N ALA A 204 4.15 -1.52 15.12
CA ALA A 204 3.45 -2.13 13.99
C ALA A 204 3.86 -3.59 13.78
N LEU A 205 5.17 -3.91 13.79
CA LEU A 205 5.66 -5.28 13.66
C LEU A 205 5.09 -6.20 14.74
N LEU A 206 5.18 -5.79 16.01
CA LEU A 206 4.70 -6.58 17.15
C LEU A 206 3.17 -6.74 17.12
N SER A 207 2.43 -5.70 16.70
CA SER A 207 0.98 -5.77 16.49
C SER A 207 0.59 -6.72 15.35
N CYS A 208 1.35 -6.74 14.25
CA CYS A 208 1.13 -7.65 13.13
C CYS A 208 1.45 -9.10 13.51
N GLU A 209 2.50 -9.33 14.32
CA GLU A 209 2.83 -10.64 14.88
C GLU A 209 1.73 -11.15 15.82
N LEU A 210 1.31 -10.33 16.79
CA LEU A 210 0.21 -10.65 17.71
C LEU A 210 -1.07 -10.99 16.95
N SER A 211 -1.45 -10.15 15.98
CA SER A 211 -2.62 -10.35 15.13
C SER A 211 -2.54 -11.64 14.30
N THR A 212 -1.34 -11.99 13.81
CA THR A 212 -1.12 -13.23 13.04
C THR A 212 -1.23 -14.47 13.93
N ILE A 213 -0.63 -14.45 15.13
CA ILE A 213 -0.72 -15.55 16.10
C ILE A 213 -2.18 -15.75 16.54
N TYR A 214 -2.90 -14.67 16.83
CA TYR A 214 -4.30 -14.76 17.24
C TYR A 214 -5.23 -15.19 16.09
N ALA A 215 -4.97 -14.77 14.85
CA ALA A 215 -5.68 -15.26 13.68
C ALA A 215 -5.41 -16.75 13.40
N GLU A 216 -4.20 -17.26 13.65
CA GLU A 216 -3.92 -18.70 13.60
C GLU A 216 -4.60 -19.46 14.74
N HIS A 217 -4.64 -18.92 15.95
CA HIS A 217 -5.36 -19.48 17.10
C HIS A 217 -6.85 -19.66 16.80
N LEU A 218 -7.56 -18.56 16.46
CA LEU A 218 -9.00 -18.59 16.16
C LEU A 218 -9.33 -19.53 14.99
N ARG A 219 -8.50 -19.53 13.95
CA ARG A 219 -8.66 -20.41 12.78
C ARG A 219 -8.48 -21.89 13.15
N GLY A 220 -7.55 -22.20 14.06
CA GLY A 220 -7.36 -23.54 14.59
C GLY A 220 -8.57 -24.03 15.39
N ILE A 221 -9.06 -23.21 16.34
CA ILE A 221 -10.26 -23.55 17.12
C ILE A 221 -11.48 -23.74 16.21
N ALA A 222 -11.70 -22.85 15.25
CA ALA A 222 -12.80 -22.97 14.28
C ALA A 222 -12.71 -24.24 13.40
N HIS A 223 -11.49 -24.73 13.10
CA HIS A 223 -11.31 -26.00 12.41
C HIS A 223 -11.75 -27.18 13.29
N LEU A 224 -11.28 -27.23 14.54
CA LEU A 224 -11.65 -28.30 15.48
C LEU A 224 -13.16 -28.33 15.77
N GLU A 225 -13.81 -27.15 15.87
CA GLU A 225 -15.26 -27.05 15.99
C GLU A 225 -16.01 -27.57 14.75
N ALA A 226 -15.48 -27.32 13.54
CA ALA A 226 -16.08 -27.83 12.31
C ALA A 226 -15.91 -29.35 12.18
N GLU A 227 -14.75 -29.87 12.54
CA GLU A 227 -14.41 -31.28 12.51
C GLU A 227 -15.26 -32.09 13.51
N ALA A 228 -15.39 -31.62 14.75
CA ALA A 228 -16.27 -32.22 15.76
C ALA A 228 -17.75 -32.26 15.31
N ARG A 229 -18.24 -31.21 14.64
CA ARG A 229 -19.62 -31.18 14.09
C ARG A 229 -19.82 -32.20 12.96
N LEU A 230 -18.80 -32.49 12.15
CA LEU A 230 -18.89 -33.51 11.10
C LEU A 230 -18.91 -34.92 11.70
N GLN A 231 -18.07 -35.19 12.71
CA GLN A 231 -18.05 -36.46 13.44
C GLN A 231 -19.40 -36.74 14.15
N GLN A 232 -19.98 -35.73 14.81
CA GLN A 232 -21.32 -35.83 15.42
C GLN A 232 -22.47 -35.97 14.40
N GLY A 233 -22.27 -35.53 13.15
CA GLY A 233 -23.26 -35.74 12.09
C GLY A 233 -23.34 -37.20 11.63
N ASP A 234 -22.19 -37.84 11.45
CA ASP A 234 -22.07 -39.19 10.88
C ASP A 234 -22.54 -40.31 11.84
N SER A 235 -22.52 -40.07 13.16
CA SER A 235 -23.10 -41.01 14.13
C SER A 235 -24.63 -41.08 14.02
N THR A 236 -25.32 -39.94 13.93
CA THR A 236 -26.80 -39.89 13.90
C THR A 236 -27.46 -40.61 12.71
N GLN A 237 -26.74 -40.78 11.59
CA GLN A 237 -27.27 -41.57 10.46
C GLN A 237 -27.26 -43.09 10.70
N ARG A 238 -26.41 -43.62 11.59
CA ARG A 238 -26.30 -45.07 11.81
C ARG A 238 -27.48 -45.64 12.60
N ASP A 239 -27.96 -44.92 13.62
CA ASP A 239 -29.08 -45.37 14.46
C ASP A 239 -30.45 -45.35 13.77
N THR A 240 -30.61 -44.56 12.71
CA THR A 240 -31.92 -44.36 12.05
C THR A 240 -32.39 -45.60 11.26
N VAL A 241 -31.52 -46.60 11.03
CA VAL A 241 -31.78 -47.72 10.10
C VAL A 241 -32.48 -48.92 10.76
N LEU A 242 -32.53 -49.03 12.09
CA LEU A 242 -33.03 -50.23 12.80
C LEU A 242 -34.45 -50.12 13.38
N SER A 243 -35.26 -49.15 12.95
CA SER A 243 -36.67 -49.00 13.38
C SER A 243 -37.71 -49.22 12.27
N SER A 244 -37.55 -50.31 11.50
CA SER A 244 -38.59 -50.81 10.58
C SER A 244 -38.95 -52.26 10.90
N SER A 245 -40.02 -52.45 11.68
CA SER A 245 -40.51 -53.77 12.09
C SER A 245 -41.12 -54.57 10.93
N PRO A 246 -40.88 -55.89 10.90
CA PRO A 246 -41.86 -56.86 10.44
C PRO A 246 -42.35 -57.72 11.63
N ASN A 247 -43.67 -57.79 11.82
CA ASN A 247 -44.29 -58.66 12.82
C ASN A 247 -43.98 -60.14 12.53
N THR A 248 -43.25 -60.81 13.43
CA THR A 248 -43.32 -62.27 13.55
C THR A 248 -43.22 -62.66 15.02
N ASN A 249 -44.20 -63.40 15.51
CA ASN A 249 -44.37 -63.71 16.93
C ASN A 249 -44.12 -65.20 17.19
N ASP A 250 -43.00 -65.51 17.82
CA ASP A 250 -42.83 -66.74 18.61
C ASP A 250 -41.84 -66.51 19.78
N SER A 251 -41.55 -67.56 20.55
CA SER A 251 -41.54 -67.44 22.02
C SER A 251 -40.22 -67.81 22.70
N LEU A 252 -40.00 -67.19 23.87
CA LEU A 252 -39.15 -67.64 25.01
C LEU A 252 -37.62 -67.73 24.83
N GLY A 253 -36.92 -66.91 25.64
CA GLY A 253 -35.76 -67.39 26.42
C GLY A 253 -34.37 -66.96 25.96
N GLY A 254 -33.89 -65.81 26.42
CA GLY A 254 -32.49 -65.37 26.30
C GLY A 254 -32.17 -64.27 27.31
N ARG A 255 -31.01 -64.36 27.99
CA ARG A 255 -30.56 -63.38 29.00
C ARG A 255 -30.29 -62.02 28.34
N SER A 256 -30.63 -60.93 29.03
CA SER A 256 -30.12 -59.61 28.70
C SER A 256 -28.65 -59.49 29.11
N ASP A 257 -27.73 -59.71 28.16
CA ASP A 257 -26.31 -59.32 28.27
C ASP A 257 -26.08 -58.15 27.31
N PHE A 258 -26.37 -56.93 27.79
CA PHE A 258 -26.12 -55.68 27.08
C PHE A 258 -24.82 -55.07 27.62
N GLU A 259 -23.69 -55.66 27.24
CA GLU A 259 -22.38 -55.10 27.61
C GLU A 259 -22.06 -53.83 26.80
N ILE A 260 -21.52 -52.84 27.51
CA ILE A 260 -21.39 -51.46 27.05
C ILE A 260 -20.10 -51.33 26.22
N VAL A 261 -20.24 -51.26 24.90
CA VAL A 261 -19.11 -51.09 23.97
C VAL A 261 -18.97 -49.65 23.46
N ASP A 262 -20.09 -48.91 23.36
CA ASP A 262 -20.13 -47.61 22.67
C ASP A 262 -19.48 -46.44 23.45
N SER A 263 -19.44 -46.51 24.78
CA SER A 263 -18.74 -45.53 25.63
C SER A 263 -17.23 -45.43 25.34
N GLY A 264 -16.65 -46.39 24.63
CA GLY A 264 -15.22 -46.40 24.30
C GLY A 264 -14.82 -45.32 23.29
N LEU A 265 -15.49 -45.30 22.14
CA LEU A 265 -15.14 -44.40 21.02
C LEU A 265 -15.34 -42.92 21.39
N HIS A 266 -16.29 -42.63 22.30
CA HIS A 266 -16.56 -41.27 22.75
C HIS A 266 -15.44 -40.71 23.66
N TYR A 267 -14.79 -41.53 24.51
CA TYR A 267 -13.69 -41.04 25.34
C TYR A 267 -12.43 -40.77 24.51
N GLU A 268 -12.15 -41.59 23.49
CA GLU A 268 -11.00 -41.39 22.60
C GLU A 268 -11.17 -40.11 21.79
N THR A 269 -12.37 -39.89 21.24
CA THR A 269 -12.70 -38.69 20.46
C THR A 269 -12.64 -37.40 21.31
N GLU A 270 -13.16 -37.40 22.55
CA GLU A 270 -13.06 -36.23 23.43
C GLU A 270 -11.63 -35.95 23.90
N MET A 271 -10.85 -37.00 24.21
CA MET A 271 -9.47 -36.82 24.65
C MET A 271 -8.58 -36.32 23.50
N ASP A 272 -8.77 -36.81 22.28
CA ASP A 272 -8.06 -36.30 21.10
C ASP A 272 -8.46 -34.85 20.76
N TRP A 273 -9.74 -34.48 20.86
CA TRP A 273 -10.17 -33.08 20.72
C TRP A 273 -9.51 -32.18 21.78
N ALA A 274 -9.45 -32.62 23.03
CA ALA A 274 -8.81 -31.88 24.11
C ALA A 274 -7.29 -31.72 23.86
N ASN A 275 -6.61 -32.80 23.45
CA ASN A 275 -5.20 -32.80 23.08
C ASN A 275 -4.89 -31.85 21.91
N GLN A 276 -5.71 -31.88 20.85
CA GLN A 276 -5.58 -30.99 19.69
C GLN A 276 -5.80 -29.51 20.08
N ARG A 277 -6.81 -29.24 20.91
CA ARG A 277 -7.10 -27.89 21.43
C ARG A 277 -5.98 -27.38 22.33
N GLU A 278 -5.44 -28.21 23.21
CA GLU A 278 -4.25 -27.87 24.00
C GLU A 278 -3.04 -27.58 23.10
N ALA A 279 -2.76 -28.38 22.07
CA ALA A 279 -1.64 -28.13 21.16
C ALA A 279 -1.73 -26.75 20.47
N ILE A 280 -2.93 -26.31 20.10
CA ILE A 280 -3.18 -24.95 19.57
C ILE A 280 -2.92 -23.89 20.66
N CYS A 281 -3.43 -24.08 21.88
CA CYS A 281 -3.18 -23.19 23.01
C CYS A 281 -1.68 -23.07 23.34
N GLN A 282 -0.95 -24.19 23.41
CA GLN A 282 0.49 -24.22 23.67
C GLN A 282 1.32 -23.53 22.57
N ARG A 283 0.98 -23.73 21.28
CA ARG A 283 1.56 -22.99 20.15
C ARG A 283 1.33 -21.49 20.29
N THR A 284 0.11 -21.09 20.64
CA THR A 284 -0.29 -19.69 20.82
C THR A 284 0.48 -19.05 21.97
N LEU A 285 0.50 -19.69 23.14
CA LEU A 285 1.23 -19.25 24.34
C LEU A 285 2.74 -19.13 24.09
N THR A 286 3.34 -20.05 23.33
CA THR A 286 4.75 -19.98 22.94
C THR A 286 5.06 -18.73 22.12
N GLY A 287 4.19 -18.38 21.16
CA GLY A 287 4.30 -17.14 20.37
C GLY A 287 4.15 -15.88 21.23
N LEU A 288 3.14 -15.84 22.10
CA LEU A 288 2.91 -14.68 22.99
C LEU A 288 4.06 -14.46 23.97
N ARG A 289 4.68 -15.54 24.49
CA ARG A 289 5.86 -15.47 25.36
C ARG A 289 7.07 -14.86 24.64
N ASP A 290 7.31 -15.19 23.37
CA ASP A 290 8.39 -14.59 22.59
C ASP A 290 8.15 -13.09 22.31
N ILE A 291 6.91 -12.69 21.96
CA ILE A 291 6.56 -11.26 21.81
C ILE A 291 6.76 -10.52 23.14
N ASN A 292 6.28 -11.07 24.27
CA ASN A 292 6.46 -10.47 25.60
C ASN A 292 7.95 -10.31 25.95
N GLN A 293 8.77 -11.35 25.77
CA GLN A 293 10.22 -11.26 26.00
C GLN A 293 10.93 -10.26 25.10
N ARG A 294 10.42 -10.00 23.88
CA ARG A 294 10.95 -8.96 22.99
C ARG A 294 10.49 -7.56 23.41
N MET A 295 9.25 -7.41 23.88
CA MET A 295 8.75 -6.14 24.41
C MET A 295 9.44 -5.74 25.72
N GLU A 296 9.66 -6.66 26.65
CA GLU A 296 10.39 -6.42 27.90
C GLU A 296 11.79 -5.81 27.63
N LYS A 297 12.57 -6.43 26.74
CA LYS A 297 13.91 -5.96 26.30
C LYS A 297 13.90 -4.58 25.61
N LEU A 298 12.73 -4.13 25.14
CA LEU A 298 12.54 -2.81 24.52
C LEU A 298 12.01 -1.77 25.52
N VAL A 299 11.15 -2.14 26.49
CA VAL A 299 10.62 -1.22 27.52
C VAL A 299 11.75 -0.55 28.31
N ASP A 300 12.80 -1.29 28.65
CA ASP A 300 13.97 -0.77 29.38
C ASP A 300 14.70 0.36 28.63
N GLN A 301 14.44 0.52 27.33
CA GLN A 301 15.05 1.53 26.48
C GLN A 301 14.13 2.75 26.35
N LEU A 302 14.69 3.96 26.49
CA LEU A 302 14.02 5.16 26.01
C LEU A 302 14.01 5.13 24.46
N PRO A 303 12.88 5.42 23.79
CA PRO A 303 11.67 6.07 24.32
C PRO A 303 10.51 5.12 24.69
N TYR A 304 10.62 3.80 24.50
CA TYR A 304 9.50 2.84 24.59
C TYR A 304 8.78 2.88 25.94
N SER A 305 9.52 3.05 27.04
CA SER A 305 9.01 3.28 28.41
C SER A 305 8.05 4.47 28.58
N LYS A 306 7.91 5.35 27.58
CA LYS A 306 7.01 6.51 27.60
C LYS A 306 5.94 6.50 26.49
N ASN A 307 5.90 5.48 25.64
CA ASN A 307 4.92 5.39 24.56
C ASN A 307 3.68 4.62 25.04
N GLU A 308 2.55 5.31 25.18
CA GLU A 308 1.30 4.72 25.69
C GLU A 308 0.84 3.50 24.87
N SER A 309 0.87 3.60 23.53
CA SER A 309 0.47 2.50 22.63
C SER A 309 1.36 1.26 22.78
N PHE A 310 2.65 1.44 23.07
CA PHE A 310 3.59 0.34 23.30
C PHE A 310 3.34 -0.35 24.65
N LEU A 311 3.02 0.43 25.69
CA LEU A 311 2.64 -0.11 27.00
C LEU A 311 1.29 -0.85 26.93
N GLN A 312 0.31 -0.30 26.21
CA GLN A 312 -0.99 -0.94 25.94
C GLN A 312 -0.82 -2.28 25.19
N LEU A 313 0.00 -2.33 24.13
CA LEU A 313 0.27 -3.57 23.39
C LEU A 313 0.90 -4.64 24.30
N ARG A 314 1.84 -4.25 25.18
CA ARG A 314 2.41 -5.15 26.19
C ARG A 314 1.35 -5.65 27.16
N GLU A 315 0.51 -4.77 27.70
CA GLU A 315 -0.55 -5.14 28.65
C GLU A 315 -1.57 -6.11 28.03
N ILE A 316 -2.00 -5.86 26.79
CA ILE A 316 -2.89 -6.75 26.02
C ILE A 316 -2.23 -8.13 25.81
N THR A 317 -0.94 -8.17 25.43
CA THR A 317 -0.23 -9.44 25.17
C THR A 317 0.06 -10.23 26.46
N SER A 318 0.33 -9.55 27.57
CA SER A 318 0.44 -10.18 28.89
C SER A 318 -0.91 -10.72 29.38
N LEU A 319 -1.99 -9.96 29.26
CA LEU A 319 -3.35 -10.39 29.65
C LEU A 319 -3.78 -11.61 28.84
N LEU A 320 -3.69 -11.56 27.51
CA LEU A 320 -4.02 -12.68 26.63
C LEU A 320 -3.19 -13.94 26.95
N SER A 321 -1.92 -13.78 27.32
CA SER A 321 -1.07 -14.90 27.75
C SER A 321 -1.45 -15.47 29.12
N ILE A 322 -2.05 -14.67 30.01
CA ILE A 322 -2.59 -15.14 31.29
C ILE A 322 -3.90 -15.89 31.04
N ASP A 323 -4.85 -15.29 30.31
CA ASP A 323 -6.17 -15.86 30.03
C ASP A 323 -6.07 -17.23 29.34
N LEU A 324 -5.21 -17.35 28.31
CA LEU A 324 -4.96 -18.63 27.64
C LEU A 324 -4.32 -19.68 28.56
N SER A 325 -3.53 -19.28 29.57
CA SER A 325 -2.95 -20.21 30.56
C SER A 325 -3.96 -20.66 31.62
N LEU A 326 -4.91 -19.78 31.99
CA LEU A 326 -6.04 -20.11 32.86
C LEU A 326 -7.01 -21.07 32.14
N LEU A 327 -7.31 -20.80 30.88
CA LEU A 327 -8.13 -21.69 30.04
C LEU A 327 -7.51 -23.09 29.95
N ASN A 328 -6.22 -23.21 29.66
CA ASN A 328 -5.55 -24.51 29.53
C ASN A 328 -5.46 -25.28 30.87
N SER A 329 -5.26 -24.59 31.99
CA SER A 329 -5.24 -25.22 33.33
C SER A 329 -6.64 -25.56 33.86
N SER A 330 -7.71 -24.95 33.33
CA SER A 330 -9.09 -25.34 33.65
C SER A 330 -9.47 -26.69 33.04
N THR A 331 -8.94 -27.03 31.85
CA THR A 331 -9.16 -28.32 31.18
C THR A 331 -8.27 -29.45 31.69
N SER A 332 -7.23 -29.17 32.48
CA SER A 332 -6.33 -30.19 33.04
C SER A 332 -6.71 -30.63 34.47
N ARG A 333 -7.99 -30.45 34.86
CA ARG A 333 -8.53 -30.93 36.14
C ARG A 333 -9.56 -32.05 35.88
N PRO A 334 -9.34 -33.28 36.39
CA PRO A 334 -10.36 -34.32 36.44
C PRO A 334 -11.38 -34.07 37.55
#